data_AF-A0A7L5A6E0-F1
#
_entry.id   AF-A0A7L5A6E0-F1
#
_cell.length_a   1.000
_cell.length_b   1.000
_cell.length_c   1.000
_cell.angle_alpha   90.00
_cell.angle_beta   90.00
_cell.angle_gamma   90.00
#
_symmetry.space_group_name_H-M   'P 1'
#
loop_
_entity.id
_entity.type
_entity.pdbx_description
1 polymer ?
#
loop_
_entity_poly.entity_id
_entity_poly.type
_entity_poly.pdbx_seq_one_letter_code
_entity_poly.pdbx_strand_id
1 'polypeptide(L)'
;MKAADAIVNTVTGGRHLSLEEKQKDGPIVHYAFGALMGGLYGGLAEYSPLVRSGFGTSFGGVLFTGADLIAVPAFKLSGAPTEFPASAYATPFAAHIVYGATTELVRRIVRAVL
;
A
#
# COMPACT_ATOMS: atom_id res chain seq x y z
N MET A 1 10.19 -9.34 2.70
CA MET A 1 9.57 -8.30 3.56
C MET A 1 9.22 -8.87 4.93
N LYS A 2 9.18 -8.03 5.99
CA LYS A 2 8.74 -8.44 7.33
C LYS A 2 7.24 -8.78 7.41
N ALA A 3 6.41 -8.17 6.57
CA ALA A 3 4.96 -8.43 6.54
C ALA A 3 4.62 -9.90 6.22
N ALA A 4 5.21 -10.44 5.16
CA ALA A 4 5.01 -11.85 4.77
C ALA A 4 5.48 -12.82 5.86
N ASP A 5 6.62 -12.53 6.49
CA ASP A 5 7.16 -13.31 7.60
C ASP A 5 6.22 -13.31 8.82
N ALA A 6 5.66 -12.14 9.16
CA ALA A 6 4.71 -12.00 10.27
C ALA A 6 3.41 -12.77 10.02
N ILE A 7 2.89 -12.75 8.79
CA ILE A 7 1.71 -13.53 8.39
C ILE A 7 1.99 -15.03 8.54
N VAL A 8 3.10 -15.52 7.99
CA VAL A 8 3.44 -16.94 8.05
C VAL A 8 3.65 -17.40 9.48
N ASN A 9 4.39 -16.64 10.30
CA ASN A 9 4.58 -16.95 11.71
C ASN A 9 3.24 -17.09 12.44
N THR A 10 2.35 -16.12 12.25
CA THR A 10 1.04 -16.10 12.91
C THR A 10 0.16 -17.28 12.47
N VAL A 11 0.09 -17.57 11.18
CA VAL A 11 -0.80 -18.62 10.63
C VAL A 11 -0.29 -20.03 10.90
N THR A 12 1.03 -20.22 10.95
CA THR A 12 1.66 -21.54 11.14
C THR A 12 2.04 -21.84 12.59
N GLY A 13 1.90 -20.86 13.50
CA GLY A 13 2.24 -21.02 14.92
C GLY A 13 3.73 -21.05 15.20
N GLY A 14 4.56 -20.29 14.46
CA GLY A 14 5.98 -20.14 14.78
C GLY A 14 6.96 -20.28 13.62
N ARG A 15 6.52 -20.57 12.38
CA ARG A 15 7.44 -20.66 11.24
C ARG A 15 7.86 -19.28 10.78
N HIS A 16 9.17 -19.11 10.61
CA HIS A 16 9.73 -17.95 9.93
C HIS A 16 10.14 -18.31 8.50
N LEU A 17 9.98 -17.35 7.61
CA LEU A 17 10.43 -17.43 6.23
C LEU A 17 11.95 -17.33 6.15
N SER A 18 12.54 -18.11 5.26
CA SER A 18 13.94 -17.94 4.84
C SER A 18 14.12 -16.61 4.08
N LEU A 19 15.37 -16.21 3.83
CA LEU A 19 15.64 -14.99 3.07
C LEU A 19 15.07 -15.07 1.64
N GLU A 20 15.22 -16.22 1.00
CA GLU A 20 14.71 -16.48 -0.36
C GLU A 20 13.18 -16.43 -0.40
N GLU A 21 12.51 -17.04 0.59
CA GLU A 21 11.06 -16.95 0.72
C GLU A 21 10.61 -15.51 0.96
N LYS A 22 11.31 -14.73 1.79
CA LYS A 22 10.99 -13.30 2.01
C LYS A 22 11.13 -12.46 0.74
N GLN A 23 12.01 -12.84 -0.19
CA GLN A 23 12.18 -12.17 -1.48
C GLN A 23 11.03 -12.48 -2.45
N LYS A 24 10.45 -13.68 -2.37
CA LYS A 24 9.31 -14.10 -3.20
C LYS A 24 7.96 -13.69 -2.62
N ASP A 25 7.74 -13.99 -1.34
CA ASP A 25 6.45 -13.81 -0.66
C ASP A 25 6.20 -12.37 -0.25
N GLY A 26 7.26 -11.58 -0.09
CA GLY A 26 7.15 -10.14 0.12
C GLY A 26 6.33 -9.50 -1.00
N PRO A 27 6.81 -9.50 -2.26
CA PRO A 27 6.08 -8.95 -3.40
C PRO A 27 4.62 -9.42 -3.49
N ILE A 28 4.34 -10.70 -3.21
CA ILE A 28 2.97 -11.22 -3.21
C ILE A 28 2.09 -10.45 -2.22
N VAL A 29 2.51 -10.31 -0.97
CA VAL A 29 1.77 -9.54 0.05
C VAL A 29 1.63 -8.08 -0.34
N HIS A 30 2.67 -7.47 -0.93
CA HIS A 30 2.64 -6.08 -1.37
C HIS A 30 1.59 -5.85 -2.47
N TYR A 31 1.63 -6.68 -3.52
CA TYR A 31 0.69 -6.56 -4.63
C TYR A 31 -0.74 -6.91 -4.22
N ALA A 32 -0.94 -7.89 -3.33
CA ALA A 32 -2.26 -8.22 -2.80
C ALA A 32 -2.85 -7.05 -2.00
N PHE A 33 -2.05 -6.42 -1.14
CA PHE A 33 -2.46 -5.23 -0.40
C PHE A 33 -2.80 -4.07 -1.35
N GLY A 34 -1.95 -3.82 -2.36
CA GLY A 34 -2.20 -2.82 -3.38
C GLY A 34 -3.52 -3.07 -4.12
N ALA A 35 -3.73 -4.28 -4.64
CA ALA A 35 -4.96 -4.64 -5.34
C ALA A 35 -6.22 -4.40 -4.49
N LEU A 36 -6.18 -4.78 -3.21
CA LEU A 36 -7.27 -4.54 -2.27
C LEU A 36 -7.56 -3.05 -2.10
N MET A 37 -6.52 -2.24 -1.89
CA MET A 37 -6.66 -0.78 -1.73
C MET A 37 -7.15 -0.10 -3.01
N GLY A 38 -6.73 -0.57 -4.19
CA GLY A 38 -7.24 -0.10 -5.47
C GLY A 38 -8.72 -0.43 -5.67
N GLY A 39 -9.15 -1.62 -5.27
CA GLY A 39 -10.56 -2.00 -5.25
C GLY A 39 -11.39 -1.13 -4.30
N LEU A 40 -10.87 -0.87 -3.09
CA LEU A 40 -11.50 0.04 -2.12
C LEU A 40 -11.63 1.45 -2.69
N TYR A 41 -10.57 1.98 -3.31
CA TYR A 41 -10.61 3.26 -4.02
C TYR A 41 -11.72 3.27 -5.07
N GLY A 42 -11.74 2.27 -5.96
CA GLY A 42 -12.75 2.15 -7.01
C GLY A 42 -14.17 2.20 -6.45
N GLY A 43 -14.45 1.41 -5.40
CA GLY A 43 -15.75 1.41 -4.73
C GLY A 43 -16.11 2.77 -4.13
N LEU A 44 -15.20 3.39 -3.37
CA LEU A 44 -15.45 4.69 -2.72
C LEU A 44 -15.59 5.85 -3.72
N ALA A 45 -14.87 5.79 -4.84
CA ALA A 45 -14.89 6.80 -5.89
C ALA A 45 -16.25 6.94 -6.57
N GLU A 46 -17.07 5.87 -6.58
CA GLU A 46 -18.43 5.91 -7.13
C GLU A 46 -19.40 6.72 -6.25
N TYR A 47 -19.16 6.78 -4.94
CA TYR A 47 -20.06 7.45 -4.00
C TYR A 47 -19.64 8.88 -3.65
N SER A 48 -18.35 9.22 -3.82
CA SER A 48 -17.84 10.53 -3.40
C SER A 48 -16.87 11.13 -4.42
N PRO A 49 -17.19 12.30 -5.01
CA PRO A 49 -16.25 13.06 -5.83
C PRO A 49 -14.98 13.46 -5.10
N LEU A 50 -15.05 13.59 -3.76
CA LEU A 50 -13.90 13.92 -2.93
C LEU A 50 -12.82 12.83 -3.01
N VAL A 51 -13.20 11.56 -3.12
CA VAL A 51 -12.24 10.44 -3.25
C VAL A 51 -11.48 10.53 -4.58
N ARG A 52 -12.12 11.10 -5.62
CA ARG A 52 -11.53 11.32 -6.94
C ARG A 52 -10.69 12.60 -7.03
N SER A 53 -10.61 13.39 -5.97
CA SER A 53 -9.87 14.66 -5.97
C SER A 53 -8.41 14.45 -6.33
N GLY A 54 -7.81 15.43 -7.02
CA GLY A 54 -6.40 15.38 -7.41
C GLY A 54 -6.07 14.20 -8.33
N PHE A 55 -7.04 13.67 -9.08
CA PHE A 55 -6.85 12.50 -9.94
C PHE A 55 -6.33 11.28 -9.16
N GLY A 56 -6.87 11.03 -7.96
CA GLY A 56 -6.46 9.88 -7.13
C GLY A 56 -5.15 10.07 -6.36
N THR A 57 -4.40 11.15 -6.61
CA THR A 57 -3.15 11.42 -5.88
C THR A 57 -3.40 11.71 -4.40
N SER A 58 -4.53 12.35 -4.05
CA SER A 58 -4.95 12.53 -2.64
C SER A 58 -5.11 11.19 -1.93
N PHE A 59 -5.71 10.20 -2.59
CA PHE A 59 -5.83 8.84 -2.04
C PHE A 59 -4.45 8.19 -1.87
N GLY A 60 -3.57 8.30 -2.87
CA GLY A 60 -2.19 7.81 -2.77
C GLY A 60 -1.46 8.39 -1.56
N GLY A 61 -1.57 9.71 -1.33
CA GLY A 61 -0.99 10.37 -0.16
C GLY A 61 -1.56 9.88 1.16
N VAL A 62 -2.89 9.76 1.27
CA VAL A 62 -3.56 9.22 2.47
C VAL A 62 -3.14 7.77 2.71
N LEU A 63 -3.03 6.96 1.65
CA LEU A 63 -2.61 5.57 1.75
C LEU A 63 -1.16 5.48 2.27
N PHE A 64 -0.25 6.28 1.75
CA PHE A 64 1.12 6.36 2.26
C PHE A 64 1.17 6.72 3.75
N THR A 65 0.44 7.77 4.16
CA THR A 65 0.40 8.17 5.57
C THR A 65 -0.18 7.06 6.45
N GLY A 66 -1.30 6.46 6.03
CA GLY A 66 -1.98 5.41 6.81
C GLY A 66 -1.19 4.10 6.88
N ALA A 67 -0.60 3.66 5.77
CA ALA A 67 0.14 2.41 5.69
C ALA A 67 1.58 2.58 6.19
N ASP A 68 2.40 3.36 5.48
CA ASP A 68 3.85 3.44 5.68
C ASP A 68 4.23 4.18 6.97
N LEU A 69 3.50 5.25 7.33
CA LEU A 69 3.83 6.05 8.51
C LEU A 69 3.12 5.62 9.79
N ILE A 70 2.02 4.86 9.69
CA ILE A 70 1.21 4.48 10.85
C ILE A 70 1.14 2.96 11.00
N ALA A 71 0.49 2.25 10.08
CA ALA A 71 0.19 0.83 10.26
C ALA A 71 1.47 -0.03 10.29
N VAL A 72 2.38 0.14 9.34
CA VAL A 72 3.61 -0.66 9.24
C VAL A 72 4.48 -0.49 10.50
N PRO A 73 4.74 0.73 11.02
CA PRO A 73 5.40 0.91 12.32
C PRO A 73 4.61 0.34 13.50
N ALA A 74 3.29 0.54 13.56
CA ALA A 74 2.45 0.05 14.66
C ALA A 74 2.48 -1.49 14.77
N PHE A 75 2.56 -2.19 13.64
CA PHE A 75 2.75 -3.64 13.59
C PHE A 75 4.22 -4.10 13.72
N LYS A 76 5.15 -3.17 14.03
CA LYS A 76 6.59 -3.44 14.16
C LYS A 76 7.23 -4.04 12.90
N LEU A 77 6.66 -3.73 11.73
CA LEU A 77 7.12 -4.19 10.42
C LEU A 77 8.17 -3.23 9.82
N SER A 78 8.37 -2.06 10.42
CA SER A 78 9.47 -1.11 10.15
C SER A 78 9.93 -0.45 11.46
N GLY A 79 10.96 0.39 11.39
CA GLY A 79 11.28 1.34 12.47
C GLY A 79 10.22 2.46 12.58
N ALA A 80 10.29 3.26 13.64
CA ALA A 80 9.40 4.40 13.82
C ALA A 80 9.67 5.50 12.77
N PRO A 81 8.67 6.28 12.35
CA PRO A 81 8.87 7.31 11.32
C PRO A 81 9.93 8.37 11.66
N THR A 82 10.11 8.64 12.95
CA THR A 82 11.08 9.61 13.47
C THR A 82 12.52 9.11 13.44
N GLU A 83 12.76 7.82 13.17
CA GLU A 83 14.10 7.23 13.10
C GLU A 83 14.80 7.50 11.77
N PHE A 84 14.06 7.91 10.74
CA PHE A 84 14.59 8.16 9.40
C PHE A 84 14.48 9.65 9.02
N PRO A 85 15.43 10.19 8.25
CA PRO A 85 15.33 11.56 7.75
C PRO A 85 14.12 11.71 6.82
N ALA A 86 13.51 12.90 6.79
CA ALA A 86 12.35 13.17 5.95
C ALA A 86 12.57 12.84 4.46
N SER A 87 13.80 12.99 3.97
CA SER A 87 14.19 12.64 2.60
C SER A 87 14.04 11.16 2.27
N ALA A 88 14.12 10.26 3.25
CA ALA A 88 13.96 8.82 3.05
C ALA A 88 12.53 8.46 2.57
N TYR A 89 11.56 9.34 2.83
CA TYR A 89 10.17 9.15 2.45
C TYR A 89 9.81 9.74 1.09
N ALA A 90 10.70 10.51 0.46
CA ALA A 90 10.41 11.18 -0.82
C ALA A 90 10.08 10.18 -1.93
N THR A 91 10.91 9.16 -2.12
CA THR A 91 10.70 8.13 -3.15
C THR A 91 9.47 7.25 -2.86
N PRO A 92 9.29 6.70 -1.64
CA PRO A 92 8.07 5.95 -1.30
C PRO A 92 6.79 6.78 -1.45
N PHE A 93 6.81 8.05 -1.03
CA PHE A 93 5.67 8.95 -1.19
C PHE A 93 5.36 9.20 -2.67
N ALA A 94 6.38 9.52 -3.49
CA ALA A 94 6.21 9.70 -4.92
C ALA A 94 5.64 8.44 -5.60
N ALA A 95 6.10 7.25 -5.20
CA ALA A 95 5.55 5.99 -5.69
C ALA A 95 4.05 5.84 -5.36
N HIS A 96 3.62 6.26 -4.17
CA HIS A 96 2.21 6.25 -3.78
C HIS A 96 1.36 7.27 -4.53
N ILE A 97 1.94 8.43 -4.87
CA ILE A 97 1.27 9.42 -5.73
C ILE A 97 1.05 8.85 -7.13
N VAL A 98 2.08 8.22 -7.72
CA VAL A 98 1.95 7.53 -9.03
C VAL A 98 0.91 6.43 -8.94
N TYR A 99 0.95 5.59 -7.89
CA TYR A 99 -0.03 4.54 -7.65
C TYR A 99 -1.47 5.08 -7.61
N GLY A 100 -1.71 6.18 -6.87
CA GLY A 100 -3.04 6.82 -6.80
C GLY A 100 -3.52 7.34 -8.16
N ALA A 101 -2.63 8.00 -8.91
CA ALA A 101 -2.93 8.48 -10.26
C ALA A 101 -3.23 7.33 -11.23
N THR A 102 -2.44 6.26 -11.19
CA THR A 102 -2.68 5.06 -11.98
C THR A 102 -4.02 4.41 -11.62
N THR A 103 -4.37 4.36 -10.34
CA THR A 103 -5.64 3.77 -9.88
C THR A 103 -6.84 4.56 -10.43
N GLU A 104 -6.80 5.89 -10.39
CA GLU A 104 -7.88 6.72 -10.97
C GLU A 104 -7.95 6.60 -12.49
N LEU A 105 -6.80 6.54 -13.18
CA LEU A 105 -6.76 6.30 -14.62
C LEU A 105 -7.44 4.96 -14.98
N VAL A 106 -7.04 3.88 -14.31
CA VAL A 106 -7.62 2.55 -14.54
C VAL A 106 -9.12 2.56 -14.24
N ARG A 107 -9.56 3.15 -13.12
CA ARG A 107 -10.99 3.26 -12.79
C ARG A 107 -11.78 3.96 -13.90
N ARG A 108 -11.27 5.07 -14.45
CA ARG A 108 -11.91 5.79 -15.56
C ARG A 108 -11.99 4.94 -16.83
N ILE A 109 -10.93 4.22 -17.17
CA ILE A 109 -10.92 3.31 -18.33
C ILE A 109 -11.96 2.22 -18.13
N VAL A 110 -11.97 1.55 -16.97
CA VAL A 110 -12.94 0.51 -16.64
C VAL A 110 -14.38 1.04 -16.75
N ARG A 111 -14.65 2.23 -16.18
CA ARG A 111 -15.97 2.87 -16.25
C ARG A 111 -16.37 3.37 -17.64
N ALA A 112 -15.41 3.57 -18.54
CA ALA A 112 -15.68 3.95 -19.93
C ALA A 112 -16.00 2.72 -20.80
N VAL A 113 -15.53 1.53 -20.41
CA VAL A 113 -15.69 0.28 -21.16
C VAL A 113 -16.85 -0.58 -20.63
N LEU A 114 -17.22 -0.42 -19.36
CA LEU A 114 -18.36 -1.07 -18.69
C LEU A 114 -19.48 -0.08 -18.40
#